data_AF-A0AAW2WFR9-F1
#
_entry.id   AF-A0AAW2WFR9-F1
#
_cell.length_a   1.000
_cell.length_b   1.000
_cell.length_c   1.000
_cell.angle_alpha   90.00
_cell.angle_beta   90.00
_cell.angle_gamma   90.00
#
_symmetry.space_group_name_H-M   'P 1'
#
loop_
_entity.id
_entity.type
_entity.pdbx_description
1 polymer ?
#
loop_
_entity_poly.entity_id
_entity_poly.type
_entity_poly.pdbx_seq_one_letter_code
_entity_poly.pdbx_strand_id
1 'polypeptide(L)'
;MNNAWFPVNNLNKDAYTAARNLLLCHSAAAKSYRRKFKIYQEGQIGIVLNTCNHYRFNNTSKEDKDAAERATEFMIGWFWEPVIHGQYPESVLQYAESNIVPFSNEEKEELAKSVDWVGLNYYTSYFVAHEQNPPGVGYPADQQIMFSYTDKDGNPVGEPDSEKTTTAISQPDKRALTQKGFSIIKTILPPF
;
A
#
# COMPACT_ATOMS: atom_id res chain seq x y z
N MET A 1 21.07 9.10 13.56
CA MET A 1 20.04 9.95 14.20
C MET A 1 18.77 9.13 14.29
N ASN A 2 18.28 8.93 15.52
CA ASN A 2 17.09 8.14 15.86
C ASN A 2 15.81 8.94 15.56
N ASN A 3 15.39 9.00 14.29
CA ASN A 3 14.12 9.63 13.88
C ASN A 3 12.96 8.62 13.76
N ALA A 4 13.07 7.45 14.40
CA ALA A 4 12.00 6.48 14.41
C ALA A 4 10.96 6.86 15.48
N TRP A 5 9.69 6.89 15.08
CA TRP A 5 8.55 7.16 15.97
C TRP A 5 8.31 6.05 17.01
N PHE A 6 9.04 4.94 16.91
CA PHE A 6 8.92 3.75 17.75
C PHE A 6 10.28 3.08 17.93
N PRO A 7 10.44 2.23 18.97
CA PRO A 7 11.67 1.47 19.19
C PRO A 7 11.99 0.58 17.99
N VAL A 8 13.25 0.59 17.55
CA VAL A 8 13.74 -0.26 16.46
C VAL A 8 14.80 -1.21 17.02
N ASN A 9 14.55 -2.50 16.88
CA ASN A 9 15.43 -3.61 17.23
C ASN A 9 16.17 -4.16 16.00
N ASN A 10 15.48 -4.27 14.85
CA ASN A 10 16.04 -4.69 13.57
C ASN A 10 15.45 -3.86 12.42
N LEU A 11 16.24 -2.90 11.93
CA LEU A 11 15.85 -2.01 10.83
C LEU A 11 15.40 -2.74 9.56
N ASN A 12 15.87 -3.97 9.33
CA ASN A 12 15.45 -4.75 8.17
C ASN A 12 14.03 -5.31 8.32
N LYS A 13 13.65 -5.74 9.53
CA LYS A 13 12.47 -6.60 9.75
C LYS A 13 11.34 -5.93 10.52
N ASP A 14 11.63 -4.90 11.30
CA ASP A 14 10.66 -4.35 12.24
C ASP A 14 9.46 -3.72 11.53
N ALA A 15 9.69 -3.05 10.40
CA ALA A 15 8.60 -2.46 9.60
C ALA A 15 7.64 -3.55 9.08
N TYR A 16 8.17 -4.62 8.50
CA TYR A 16 7.38 -5.77 8.03
C TYR A 16 6.67 -6.49 9.18
N THR A 17 7.35 -6.67 10.30
CA THR A 17 6.78 -7.32 11.49
C THR A 17 5.62 -6.50 12.06
N ALA A 18 5.79 -5.18 12.16
CA ALA A 18 4.74 -4.27 12.61
C ALA A 18 3.55 -4.29 11.65
N ALA A 19 3.79 -4.18 10.33
CA ALA A 19 2.74 -4.24 9.32
C ALA A 19 1.94 -5.56 9.38
N ARG A 20 2.63 -6.70 9.45
CA ARG A 20 2.02 -8.03 9.62
C ARG A 20 1.14 -8.09 10.87
N ASN A 21 1.64 -7.62 12.01
CA ASN A 21 0.88 -7.63 13.26
C ASN A 21 -0.35 -6.72 13.20
N LEU A 22 -0.25 -5.54 12.58
CA LEU A 22 -1.40 -4.66 12.37
C LEU A 22 -2.50 -5.32 11.53
N LEU A 23 -2.13 -6.02 10.46
CA LEU A 23 -3.06 -6.80 9.63
C LEU A 23 -3.76 -7.91 10.44
N LEU A 24 -3.01 -8.68 11.23
CA LEU A 24 -3.59 -9.73 12.07
C LEU A 24 -4.46 -9.18 13.20
N CYS A 25 -4.08 -8.06 13.83
CA CYS A 25 -4.89 -7.35 14.81
C CYS A 25 -6.20 -6.87 14.18
N HIS A 26 -6.15 -6.29 12.98
CA HIS A 26 -7.34 -5.88 12.24
C HIS A 26 -8.26 -7.07 11.97
N SER A 27 -7.71 -8.18 11.47
CA SER A 27 -8.45 -9.41 11.21
C SER A 27 -9.12 -9.97 12.47
N ALA A 28 -8.41 -10.05 13.59
CA ALA A 28 -8.95 -10.49 14.87
C ALA A 28 -10.07 -9.57 15.39
N ALA A 29 -9.91 -8.25 15.27
CA ALA A 29 -10.93 -7.28 15.62
C ALA A 29 -12.19 -7.44 14.76
N ALA A 30 -12.01 -7.62 13.45
CA ALA A 30 -13.11 -7.83 12.51
C ALA A 30 -13.87 -9.14 12.76
N LYS A 31 -13.15 -10.22 13.06
CA LYS A 31 -13.75 -11.50 13.51
C LYS A 31 -14.57 -11.32 14.78
N SER A 32 -14.04 -10.60 15.77
CA SER A 32 -14.76 -10.29 17.02
C SER A 32 -16.02 -9.45 16.75
N TYR A 33 -15.90 -8.40 15.94
CA TYR A 33 -17.01 -7.55 15.52
C TYR A 33 -18.14 -8.36 14.88
N ARG A 34 -17.81 -9.18 13.88
CA ARG A 34 -18.77 -10.03 13.17
C ARG A 34 -19.49 -11.01 14.09
N ARG A 35 -18.77 -11.62 15.04
CA ARG A 35 -19.33 -12.63 15.94
C ARG A 35 -20.21 -12.05 17.05
N LYS A 36 -19.85 -10.88 17.58
CA LYS A 36 -20.45 -10.37 18.83
C LYS A 36 -21.34 -9.16 18.64
N PHE A 37 -21.10 -8.34 17.62
CA PHE A 37 -21.71 -7.01 17.52
C PHE A 37 -22.51 -6.80 16.23
N LYS A 38 -22.06 -7.38 15.11
CA LYS A 38 -22.70 -7.19 13.81
C LYS A 38 -24.17 -7.61 13.76
N ILE A 39 -24.55 -8.66 14.51
CA ILE A 39 -25.95 -9.11 14.61
C ILE A 39 -26.88 -8.09 15.28
N TYR A 40 -26.35 -7.18 16.10
CA TYR A 40 -27.13 -6.17 16.84
C TYR A 40 -27.03 -4.78 16.22
N GLN A 41 -25.86 -4.42 15.72
CA GLN A 41 -25.57 -3.07 15.23
C GLN A 41 -25.77 -2.94 13.72
N GLU A 42 -25.72 -4.05 12.99
CA GLU A 42 -25.79 -4.11 11.52
C GLU A 42 -24.75 -3.22 10.78
N GLY A 43 -23.75 -2.72 11.49
CA GLY A 43 -22.73 -1.84 10.94
C GLY A 43 -21.65 -2.58 10.14
N GLN A 44 -20.68 -1.81 9.64
CA GLN A 44 -19.57 -2.29 8.82
C GLN A 44 -18.22 -1.99 9.48
N ILE A 45 -17.23 -2.86 9.25
CA ILE A 45 -15.85 -2.64 9.70
C ILE A 45 -14.92 -2.57 8.50
N GLY A 46 -13.93 -1.67 8.53
CA GLY A 46 -12.97 -1.50 7.45
C GLY A 46 -11.60 -1.09 7.94
N ILE A 47 -10.69 -0.89 6.99
CA ILE A 47 -9.33 -0.39 7.22
C ILE A 47 -9.10 0.87 6.40
N VAL A 48 -8.34 1.82 6.94
CA VAL A 48 -7.94 3.03 6.23
C VAL A 48 -6.46 2.93 5.89
N LEU A 49 -6.11 3.07 4.62
CA LEU A 49 -4.76 2.91 4.11
C LEU A 49 -4.25 4.24 3.57
N ASN A 50 -3.00 4.58 3.91
CA ASN A 50 -2.32 5.72 3.31
C ASN A 50 -1.76 5.34 1.94
N THR A 51 -1.85 6.26 0.99
CA THR A 51 -1.29 6.07 -0.34
C THR A 51 -0.97 7.41 -1.01
N CYS A 52 -0.15 7.32 -2.05
CA CYS A 52 0.17 8.39 -2.99
C CYS A 52 0.25 7.77 -4.39
N ASN A 53 0.18 8.60 -5.42
CA ASN A 53 0.41 8.11 -6.77
C ASN A 53 1.91 8.09 -7.12
N HIS A 54 2.30 7.14 -7.96
CA HIS A 54 3.67 6.96 -8.44
C HIS A 54 3.72 7.05 -9.97
N TYR A 55 4.21 8.17 -10.48
CA TYR A 55 4.51 8.37 -11.88
C TYR A 55 5.91 7.84 -12.21
N ARG A 56 6.15 7.54 -13.49
CA ARG A 56 7.48 7.11 -13.96
C ARG A 56 8.37 8.34 -14.10
N PHE A 57 9.57 8.30 -13.53
CA PHE A 57 10.54 9.37 -13.69
C PHE A 57 10.92 9.59 -15.16
N ASN A 58 11.21 8.50 -15.88
CA ASN A 58 11.35 8.48 -17.33
C ASN A 58 10.24 7.64 -17.98
N ASN A 59 9.33 8.30 -18.72
CA ASN A 59 8.22 7.64 -19.40
C ASN A 59 8.61 6.59 -20.44
N THR A 60 9.84 6.63 -20.97
CA THR A 60 10.34 5.64 -21.94
C THR A 60 11.14 4.50 -21.31
N SER A 61 11.49 4.58 -20.02
CA SER A 61 12.22 3.52 -19.33
C SER A 61 11.26 2.43 -18.85
N LYS A 62 11.65 1.17 -19.11
CA LYS A 62 10.93 0.01 -18.58
C LYS A 62 11.21 -0.17 -17.10
N GLU A 63 12.44 0.06 -16.68
CA GLU A 63 12.90 -0.03 -15.31
C GLU A 63 12.12 0.94 -14.39
N ASP A 64 11.89 2.18 -14.85
CA ASP A 64 11.10 3.17 -14.11
C ASP A 64 9.61 2.82 -14.10
N LYS A 65 9.10 2.17 -15.14
CA LYS A 65 7.74 1.62 -15.13
C LYS A 65 7.60 0.55 -14.04
N ASP A 66 8.50 -0.42 -14.04
CA ASP A 66 8.47 -1.52 -13.07
C ASP A 66 8.71 -0.98 -11.64
N ALA A 67 9.52 0.07 -11.49
CA ALA A 67 9.74 0.78 -10.23
C ALA A 67 8.49 1.49 -9.70
N ALA A 68 7.74 2.18 -10.55
CA ALA A 68 6.49 2.83 -10.16
C ALA A 68 5.42 1.82 -9.71
N GLU A 69 5.35 0.67 -10.38
CA GLU A 69 4.47 -0.44 -9.99
C GLU A 69 4.89 -1.02 -8.62
N ARG A 70 6.18 -1.32 -8.41
CA ARG A 70 6.70 -1.76 -7.11
C ARG A 70 6.46 -0.75 -5.99
N ALA A 71 6.71 0.54 -6.23
CA ALA A 71 6.48 1.58 -5.23
C ALA A 71 5.01 1.59 -4.78
N THR A 72 4.08 1.39 -5.69
CA THR A 72 2.65 1.28 -5.37
C THR A 72 2.34 0.02 -4.55
N GLU A 73 2.94 -1.11 -4.90
CA GLU A 73 2.76 -2.36 -4.17
C GLU A 73 3.36 -2.31 -2.74
N PHE A 74 4.51 -1.67 -2.57
CA PHE A 74 5.11 -1.44 -1.25
C PHE A 74 4.45 -0.32 -0.45
N MET A 75 3.79 0.65 -1.09
CA MET A 75 3.09 1.73 -0.38
C MET A 75 1.73 1.26 0.14
N ILE A 76 0.87 0.79 -0.76
CA ILE A 76 -0.51 0.38 -0.44
C ILE A 76 -0.75 -1.12 -0.61
N GLY A 77 -0.14 -1.76 -1.62
CA GLY A 77 -0.40 -3.15 -1.99
C GLY A 77 -0.18 -4.15 -0.84
N TRP A 78 0.89 -3.99 -0.07
CA TRP A 78 1.24 -4.88 1.05
C TRP A 78 0.26 -4.84 2.24
N PHE A 79 -0.64 -3.86 2.33
CA PHE A 79 -1.80 -3.91 3.24
C PHE A 79 -3.10 -4.27 2.50
N TRP A 80 -3.26 -3.78 1.28
CA TRP A 80 -4.44 -3.98 0.46
C TRP A 80 -4.64 -5.45 0.07
N GLU A 81 -3.64 -6.07 -0.55
CA GLU A 81 -3.73 -7.45 -1.04
C GLU A 81 -4.02 -8.45 0.10
N PRO A 82 -3.43 -8.33 1.31
CA PRO A 82 -3.80 -9.20 2.41
C PRO A 82 -5.28 -9.09 2.81
N VAL A 83 -5.85 -7.89 2.91
CA VAL A 83 -7.24 -7.75 3.36
C VAL A 83 -8.28 -8.10 2.28
N ILE A 84 -7.88 -8.11 1.00
CA ILE A 84 -8.76 -8.46 -0.13
C ILE A 84 -8.60 -9.94 -0.54
N HIS A 85 -7.36 -10.43 -0.61
CA HIS A 85 -7.03 -11.76 -1.15
C HIS A 85 -6.29 -12.67 -0.16
N GLY A 86 -5.91 -12.17 1.02
CA GLY A 86 -5.25 -12.96 2.07
C GLY A 86 -3.73 -13.04 1.95
N GLN A 87 -3.12 -12.51 0.89
CA GLN A 87 -1.68 -12.65 0.64
C GLN A 87 -1.02 -11.31 0.29
N TYR A 88 0.30 -11.21 0.48
CA TYR A 88 1.07 -10.06 0.00
C TYR A 88 1.18 -10.07 -1.54
N PRO A 89 1.44 -8.91 -2.18
CA PRO A 89 1.88 -8.88 -3.58
C PRO A 89 3.16 -9.69 -3.77
N GLU A 90 3.31 -10.35 -4.92
CA GLU A 90 4.48 -11.18 -5.23
C GLU A 90 5.77 -10.36 -5.24
N SER A 91 5.73 -9.14 -5.76
CA SER A 91 6.87 -8.23 -5.76
C SER A 91 7.36 -7.90 -4.35
N VAL A 92 6.44 -7.71 -3.39
CA VAL A 92 6.81 -7.41 -2.01
C VAL A 92 7.53 -8.61 -1.38
N LEU A 93 7.06 -9.84 -1.66
CA LEU A 93 7.75 -11.06 -1.22
C LEU A 93 9.12 -11.20 -1.88
N GLN A 94 9.21 -10.95 -3.18
CA GLN A 94 10.45 -11.07 -3.95
C GLN A 94 11.51 -10.08 -3.48
N TYR A 95 11.15 -8.82 -3.24
CA TYR A 95 12.10 -7.75 -2.96
C TYR A 95 12.43 -7.62 -1.46
N ALA A 96 11.48 -7.93 -0.57
CA ALA A 96 11.76 -7.99 0.87
C ALA A 96 12.44 -9.29 1.29
N GLU A 97 12.38 -10.34 0.45
CA GLU A 97 13.00 -11.66 0.67
C GLU A 97 12.82 -12.17 2.12
N SER A 98 13.93 -12.34 2.85
CA SER A 98 13.96 -12.89 4.21
C SER A 98 13.52 -11.90 5.31
N ASN A 99 13.20 -10.65 4.94
CA ASN A 99 12.74 -9.61 5.86
C ASN A 99 11.24 -9.68 6.11
N ILE A 100 10.47 -10.30 5.20
CA ILE A 100 9.01 -10.48 5.33
C ILE A 100 8.66 -11.94 5.61
N VAL A 101 7.66 -12.15 6.45
CA VAL A 101 7.15 -13.49 6.79
C VAL A 101 5.76 -13.66 6.18
N PRO A 102 5.56 -14.63 5.26
CA PRO A 102 4.25 -14.93 4.70
C PRO A 102 3.22 -15.36 5.76
N PHE A 103 1.94 -15.20 5.43
CA PHE A 103 0.84 -15.65 6.27
C PHE A 103 0.64 -17.17 6.22
N SER A 104 0.21 -17.77 7.34
CA SER A 104 -0.29 -19.14 7.37
C SER A 104 -1.59 -19.28 6.59
N ASN A 105 -2.02 -20.50 6.26
CA ASN A 105 -3.28 -20.72 5.54
C ASN A 105 -4.49 -20.18 6.30
N GLU A 106 -4.51 -20.34 7.62
CA GLU A 106 -5.56 -19.83 8.50
C GLU A 106 -5.56 -18.29 8.52
N GLU A 107 -4.39 -17.66 8.59
CA GLU A 107 -4.25 -16.20 8.57
C GLU A 107 -4.73 -15.63 7.23
N LYS A 108 -4.38 -16.26 6.11
CA LYS A 108 -4.83 -15.86 4.76
C LYS A 108 -6.35 -15.82 4.67
N GLU A 109 -7.02 -16.88 5.15
CA GLU A 109 -8.48 -16.98 5.10
C GLU A 109 -9.17 -15.91 5.94
N GLU A 110 -8.67 -15.66 7.15
CA GLU A 110 -9.24 -14.66 8.07
C GLU A 110 -9.01 -13.23 7.53
N LEU A 111 -7.83 -12.96 6.98
CA LEU A 111 -7.49 -11.66 6.38
C LEU A 111 -8.37 -11.33 5.17
N ALA A 112 -8.57 -12.26 4.24
CA ALA A 112 -9.40 -12.05 3.05
C ALA A 112 -10.88 -11.74 3.40
N LYS A 113 -11.31 -12.10 4.62
CA LYS A 113 -12.66 -11.83 5.13
C LYS A 113 -12.69 -10.65 6.09
N SER A 114 -11.60 -9.92 6.27
CA SER A 114 -11.46 -8.96 7.37
C SER A 114 -12.18 -7.63 7.13
N VAL A 115 -12.29 -7.16 5.89
CA VAL A 115 -12.87 -5.83 5.58
C VAL A 115 -14.27 -5.89 4.97
N ASP A 116 -15.12 -4.93 5.35
CA ASP A 116 -16.36 -4.60 4.65
C ASP A 116 -16.18 -3.39 3.72
N TRP A 117 -15.22 -2.49 4.00
CA TRP A 117 -14.84 -1.36 3.14
C TRP A 117 -13.36 -1.03 3.34
N VAL A 118 -12.77 -0.32 2.38
CA VAL A 118 -11.40 0.21 2.49
C VAL A 118 -11.45 1.72 2.26
N GLY A 119 -10.87 2.48 3.19
CA GLY A 119 -10.72 3.93 3.09
C GLY A 119 -9.32 4.29 2.61
N LEU A 120 -9.19 5.40 1.89
CA LEU A 120 -7.91 5.89 1.38
C LEU A 120 -7.61 7.27 1.95
N ASN A 121 -6.43 7.40 2.55
CA ASN A 121 -5.80 8.68 2.84
C ASN A 121 -4.85 9.00 1.69
N TYR A 122 -5.11 10.08 0.95
CA TYR A 122 -4.34 10.49 -0.21
C TYR A 122 -3.99 11.98 -0.12
N TYR A 123 -2.73 12.33 -0.37
CA TYR A 123 -2.24 13.70 -0.23
C TYR A 123 -1.38 14.20 -1.38
N THR A 124 -0.64 13.32 -2.04
CA THR A 124 0.42 13.73 -2.96
C THR A 124 0.72 12.64 -3.98
N SER A 125 1.66 12.93 -4.86
CA SER A 125 2.16 12.07 -5.91
C SER A 125 3.65 12.32 -6.12
N TYR A 126 4.36 11.30 -6.56
CA TYR A 126 5.80 11.38 -6.82
C TYR A 126 6.13 10.79 -8.19
N PHE A 127 7.22 11.26 -8.77
CA PHE A 127 7.93 10.49 -9.79
C PHE A 127 8.82 9.46 -9.11
N VAL A 128 8.95 8.29 -9.72
CA VAL A 128 9.73 7.17 -9.23
C VAL A 128 10.65 6.66 -10.31
N ALA A 129 11.92 6.50 -9.95
CA ALA A 129 12.94 5.85 -10.78
C ALA A 129 13.39 4.53 -10.14
N HIS A 130 13.88 3.60 -10.95
CA HIS A 130 14.59 2.44 -10.41
C HIS A 130 15.96 2.86 -9.87
N GLU A 131 16.29 2.40 -8.66
CA GLU A 131 17.60 2.57 -8.04
C GLU A 131 18.05 1.23 -7.49
N GLN A 132 19.18 0.69 -7.96
CA GLN A 132 19.61 -0.66 -7.58
C GLN A 132 20.07 -0.73 -6.12
N ASN A 133 20.71 0.35 -5.62
CA ASN A 133 21.29 0.40 -4.29
C ASN A 133 20.88 1.70 -3.56
N PRO A 134 19.58 1.87 -3.25
CA PRO A 134 19.11 3.05 -2.55
C PRO A 134 19.72 3.12 -1.14
N PRO A 135 19.89 4.33 -0.58
CA PRO A 135 20.40 4.48 0.78
C PRO A 135 19.41 3.90 1.80
N GLY A 136 19.95 3.27 2.86
CA GLY A 136 19.16 2.70 3.95
C GLY A 136 19.20 1.17 3.98
N VAL A 137 18.30 0.57 4.76
CA VAL A 137 18.15 -0.89 4.90
C VAL A 137 16.68 -1.23 5.16
N GLY A 138 16.26 -2.47 4.89
CA GLY A 138 14.87 -2.91 5.07
C GLY A 138 13.90 -2.23 4.11
N TYR A 139 12.65 -2.02 4.56
CA TYR A 139 11.57 -1.42 3.77
C TYR A 139 11.95 -0.29 2.79
N PRO A 140 12.69 0.78 3.19
CA PRO A 140 13.05 1.84 2.25
C PRO A 140 14.05 1.38 1.17
N ALA A 141 14.93 0.43 1.47
CA ALA A 141 15.95 -0.03 0.53
C ALA A 141 15.47 -1.21 -0.33
N ASP A 142 14.68 -2.12 0.24
CA ASP A 142 14.16 -3.32 -0.42
C ASP A 142 13.35 -2.98 -1.68
N GLN A 143 12.70 -1.81 -1.72
CA GLN A 143 11.94 -1.33 -2.87
C GLN A 143 12.77 -1.12 -4.15
N GLN A 144 14.07 -0.82 -4.01
CA GLN A 144 14.97 -0.47 -5.12
C GLN A 144 14.42 0.67 -6.00
N ILE A 145 14.05 1.77 -5.34
CA ILE A 145 13.48 2.96 -5.98
C ILE A 145 14.09 4.25 -5.44
N MET A 146 13.94 5.32 -6.22
CA MET A 146 14.19 6.69 -5.81
C MET A 146 12.94 7.53 -6.06
N PHE A 147 12.55 8.36 -5.09
CA PHE A 147 11.47 9.34 -5.24
C PHE A 147 12.01 10.67 -5.77
N SER A 148 11.22 11.31 -6.63
CA SER A 148 11.46 12.66 -7.14
C SER A 148 10.16 13.47 -7.17
N TYR A 149 10.27 14.79 -6.96
CA TYR A 149 9.15 15.72 -7.15
C TYR A 149 8.97 16.16 -8.60
N THR A 150 9.97 15.91 -9.45
CA THR A 150 9.96 16.24 -10.87
C THR A 150 10.27 15.02 -11.73
N ASP A 151 9.83 15.04 -12.99
CA ASP A 151 10.24 14.07 -14.00
C ASP A 151 11.71 14.28 -14.41
N LYS A 152 12.17 13.45 -15.36
CA LYS A 152 13.52 13.54 -15.92
C LYS A 152 13.88 14.89 -16.57
N ASP A 153 12.88 15.65 -17.00
CA ASP A 153 13.02 16.93 -17.69
C ASP A 153 12.84 18.12 -16.72
N GLY A 154 12.59 17.84 -15.43
CA GLY A 154 12.41 18.84 -14.39
C GLY A 154 10.98 19.34 -14.23
N ASN A 155 9.99 18.72 -14.87
CA ASN A 155 8.59 19.11 -14.73
C ASN A 155 8.02 18.55 -13.42
N PRO A 156 7.34 19.37 -12.58
CA PRO A 156 6.76 18.92 -11.32
C PRO A 156 5.55 18.01 -11.53
N VAL A 157 5.16 17.29 -10.46
CA VAL A 157 3.89 16.56 -10.45
C VAL A 157 2.73 17.56 -10.35
N GLY A 158 2.14 17.86 -11.51
CA GLY A 158 1.04 18.84 -11.61
C GLY A 158 1.50 20.28 -11.36
N GLU A 159 0.54 21.21 -11.43
CA GLU A 159 0.81 22.59 -11.04
C GLU A 159 0.98 22.67 -9.52
N PRO A 160 1.98 23.42 -8.99
CA PRO A 160 2.15 23.58 -7.55
C PRO A 160 0.90 24.20 -6.93
N ASP A 161 0.22 23.43 -6.08
CA ASP A 161 -0.96 23.93 -5.39
C ASP A 161 -0.57 25.00 -4.36
N SER A 162 -1.31 26.11 -4.36
CA SER A 162 -1.15 27.16 -3.35
C SER A 162 -1.97 26.88 -2.08
N GLU A 163 -2.89 25.91 -2.09
CA GLU A 163 -3.80 25.62 -0.98
C GLU A 163 -3.99 24.10 -0.74
N LYS A 164 -3.90 23.66 0.52
CA LYS A 164 -4.05 22.24 0.89
C LYS A 164 -5.51 21.81 0.84
N THR A 165 -5.91 20.99 -0.14
CA THR A 165 -7.27 20.41 -0.19
C THR A 165 -7.24 18.91 0.11
N THR A 166 -8.00 18.46 1.13
CA THR A 166 -8.25 17.04 1.41
C THR A 166 -9.66 16.67 0.95
N THR A 167 -9.79 15.71 0.03
CA THR A 167 -11.08 15.18 -0.44
C THR A 167 -11.20 13.72 -0.06
N ALA A 168 -12.19 13.36 0.76
CA ALA A 168 -12.56 11.98 1.03
C ALA A 168 -13.52 11.47 -0.06
N ILE A 169 -13.16 10.41 -0.78
CA ILE A 169 -14.03 9.77 -1.78
C ILE A 169 -14.55 8.46 -1.18
N SER A 170 -15.86 8.36 -0.95
CA SER A 170 -16.57 7.09 -0.72
C SER A 170 -17.08 6.55 -2.06
N GLN A 171 -16.66 5.35 -2.50
CA GLN A 171 -17.21 4.71 -3.70
C GLN A 171 -18.28 3.63 -3.40
N PRO A 172 -19.22 3.34 -4.34
CA PRO A 172 -20.36 2.46 -4.12
C PRO A 172 -20.14 1.01 -4.64
N ASP A 173 -20.76 0.08 -3.90
CA ASP A 173 -21.16 -1.32 -4.19
C ASP A 173 -20.14 -2.38 -4.69
N LYS A 174 -20.14 -3.52 -4.01
CA LYS A 174 -19.11 -4.58 -3.99
C LYS A 174 -19.08 -5.54 -5.18
N ARG A 175 -19.96 -5.39 -6.17
CA ARG A 175 -20.06 -6.36 -7.28
C ARG A 175 -19.01 -6.21 -8.38
N ALA A 176 -18.20 -5.14 -8.35
CA ALA A 176 -17.20 -4.85 -9.41
C ALA A 176 -15.78 -5.42 -9.14
N LEU A 177 -15.53 -6.03 -7.97
CA LEU A 177 -14.17 -6.30 -7.49
C LEU A 177 -13.57 -7.65 -7.92
N THR A 178 -14.31 -8.57 -8.56
CA THR A 178 -13.85 -9.95 -8.73
C THR A 178 -13.00 -10.25 -9.98
N GLN A 179 -12.77 -9.30 -10.90
CA GLN A 179 -11.91 -9.55 -12.08
C GLN A 179 -11.03 -8.36 -12.53
N LYS A 180 -11.01 -7.23 -11.78
CA LYS A 180 -10.38 -5.98 -12.24
C LYS A 180 -9.62 -5.21 -11.14
N GLY A 181 -9.16 -5.87 -10.08
CA GLY A 181 -8.49 -5.23 -8.93
C GLY A 181 -7.31 -4.32 -9.30
N PHE A 182 -6.51 -4.67 -10.31
CA PHE A 182 -5.42 -3.80 -10.81
C PHE A 182 -5.86 -2.75 -11.83
N SER A 183 -7.01 -2.93 -12.48
CA SER A 183 -7.51 -1.97 -13.49
C SER A 183 -8.19 -0.77 -12.85
N ILE A 184 -8.78 -0.90 -11.66
CA ILE A 184 -9.53 0.19 -11.03
C ILE A 184 -8.59 1.26 -10.46
N ILE A 185 -7.38 0.87 -10.03
CA ILE A 185 -6.33 1.84 -9.66
C ILE A 185 -5.92 2.68 -10.88
N LYS A 186 -5.97 2.13 -12.11
CA LYS A 186 -5.78 2.88 -13.36
C LYS A 186 -6.97 3.75 -13.78
N THR A 187 -8.16 3.60 -13.19
CA THR A 187 -9.37 4.33 -13.60
C THR A 187 -9.67 5.53 -12.69
N ILE A 188 -9.14 5.57 -11.46
CA ILE A 188 -9.37 6.68 -10.50
C ILE A 188 -8.32 7.80 -10.66
N LEU A 189 -7.25 7.54 -11.41
CA LEU A 189 -6.25 8.53 -11.79
C LEU A 189 -6.38 8.77 -13.30
N PRO A 190 -6.36 10.04 -13.76
CA PRO A 190 -6.50 10.33 -15.19
C PRO A 190 -5.41 9.56 -15.96
N PRO A 191 -5.76 8.91 -17.08
CA PRO A 191 -4.76 8.33 -17.95
C PRO A 191 -4.02 9.50 -18.59
N PHE A 192 -2.70 9.64 -18.45
CA PHE A 192 -1.73 10.12 -19.46
C PHE A 192 -0.31 9.93 -18.92
#